data_AF-C5KCY6-F1
#
_entry.id   AF-C5KCY6-F1
#
_cell.length_a   1.000
_cell.length_b   1.000
_cell.length_c   1.000
_cell.angle_alpha   90.00
_cell.angle_beta   90.00
_cell.angle_gamma   90.00
#
_symmetry.space_group_name_H-M   'P 1'
#
loop_
_entity.id
_entity.type
_entity.pdbx_description
1 polymer ?
#
loop_
_entity_poly.entity_id
_entity_poly.type
_entity_poly.pdbx_seq_one_letter_code
_entity_poly.pdbx_strand_id
1 'polypeptide(L)'
;MVEINPRAEIKDGRVTVCDAKVNFDDNVQFRQKDIFSRRDASQGDPREVAAFEWDLNYIGLDGSIGCMVNGAGLAMLKDITISGVKDEAFAFNIFCESQRKSFELVRNMLSIHAVM
;
A
#
# COMPACT_ATOMS: atom_id res chain seq x y z
N MET A 1 5.68 -12.56 7.43
CA MET A 1 7.14 -12.76 7.27
C MET A 1 7.82 -12.33 8.55
N VAL A 2 8.83 -13.07 9.02
CA VAL A 2 9.67 -12.66 10.16
C VAL A 2 11.11 -12.74 9.70
N GLU A 3 11.79 -11.61 9.71
CA GLU A 3 13.20 -11.47 9.40
C GLU A 3 13.93 -10.99 10.65
N ILE A 4 15.02 -11.67 11.00
CA ILE A 4 15.88 -11.31 12.13
C ILE A 4 17.25 -11.01 11.57
N ASN A 5 17.66 -9.74 11.62
CA ASN A 5 18.94 -9.32 11.05
C ASN A 5 19.45 -8.01 11.70
N PRO A 6 20.51 -8.05 12.52
CA PRO A 6 21.37 -9.20 12.80
C PRO A 6 20.86 -10.05 13.97
N ARG A 7 21.12 -11.37 13.89
CA ARG A 7 21.21 -12.22 15.08
C ARG A 7 22.65 -12.23 15.54
N ALA A 8 22.90 -11.92 16.81
CA ALA A 8 24.23 -11.81 17.37
C ALA A 8 24.44 -12.83 18.49
N GLU A 9 25.66 -13.33 18.61
CA GLU A 9 26.09 -14.11 19.77
C GLU A 9 26.78 -13.19 20.78
N ILE A 10 26.29 -13.15 22.01
CA ILE A 10 26.92 -12.40 23.09
C ILE A 10 28.05 -13.22 23.72
N LYS A 11 28.96 -12.55 24.44
CA LYS A 11 30.19 -13.15 25.00
C LYS A 11 29.95 -14.40 25.86
N ASP A 12 28.75 -14.55 26.43
CA ASP A 12 28.33 -15.72 27.22
C ASP A 12 27.89 -16.93 26.37
N GLY A 13 28.04 -16.88 25.04
CA GLY A 13 27.60 -17.92 24.10
C GLY A 13 26.08 -17.96 23.85
N ARG A 14 25.35 -16.96 24.36
CA ARG A 14 23.89 -16.84 24.15
C ARG A 14 23.62 -16.10 22.83
N VAL A 15 22.63 -16.57 22.09
CA VAL A 15 22.16 -15.91 20.86
C VAL A 15 21.08 -14.89 21.22
N THR A 16 21.24 -13.66 20.74
CA THR A 16 20.28 -12.56 20.91
C THR A 16 19.81 -12.04 19.55
N VAL A 17 18.60 -11.48 19.55
CA VAL A 17 18.02 -10.74 18.43
C VAL A 17 18.33 -9.26 18.64
N CYS A 18 19.08 -8.65 17.72
CA CYS A 18 19.37 -7.21 17.78
C CYS A 18 18.31 -6.40 17.04
N ASP A 19 17.84 -6.91 15.90
CA ASP A 19 16.80 -6.29 15.09
C ASP A 19 15.93 -7.36 14.43
N ALA A 20 14.64 -7.04 14.25
CA ALA A 20 13.67 -7.91 13.63
C ALA A 20 12.62 -7.10 12.84
N LYS A 21 12.41 -7.51 11.58
CA LYS A 21 11.33 -7.00 10.73
C LYS A 21 10.24 -8.05 10.63
N VAL A 22 9.02 -7.67 11.03
CA VAL A 22 7.85 -8.55 11.03
C VAL A 22 6.78 -7.95 10.13
N ASN A 23 6.38 -8.71 9.11
CA ASN A 23 5.21 -8.38 8.29
C ASN A 23 4.07 -9.32 8.65
N PHE A 24 2.90 -8.74 8.93
CA PHE A 24 1.66 -9.46 9.21
C PHE A 24 0.83 -9.62 7.93
N ASP A 25 -0.07 -10.60 7.93
CA ASP A 25 -1.06 -10.77 6.87
C ASP A 25 -2.30 -9.94 7.20
N ASP A 26 -2.65 -8.99 6.34
CA ASP A 26 -3.79 -8.09 6.57
C ASP A 26 -5.12 -8.85 6.68
N ASN A 27 -5.24 -10.02 6.03
CA ASN A 27 -6.46 -10.84 6.11
C ASN A 27 -6.71 -11.42 7.50
N VAL A 28 -5.72 -11.41 8.40
CA VAL A 28 -5.86 -11.97 9.76
C VAL A 28 -6.24 -10.93 10.81
N GLN A 29 -6.49 -9.68 10.38
CA GLN A 29 -6.86 -8.56 11.24
C GLN A 29 -8.07 -8.87 12.14
N PHE A 30 -9.05 -9.63 11.65
CA PHE A 30 -10.26 -9.97 12.40
C PHE A 30 -9.98 -10.70 13.72
N ARG A 31 -8.89 -11.47 13.78
CA ARG A 31 -8.52 -12.31 14.96
C ARG A 31 -7.32 -11.77 15.75
N GLN A 32 -6.53 -10.85 15.19
CA GLN A 32 -5.31 -10.33 15.81
C GLN A 32 -5.44 -8.85 16.22
N LYS A 33 -6.54 -8.48 16.89
CA LYS A 33 -6.86 -7.07 17.21
C LYS A 33 -5.75 -6.34 17.98
N ASP A 34 -5.04 -7.03 18.87
CA ASP A 34 -3.97 -6.45 19.70
C ASP A 34 -2.73 -6.06 18.89
N ILE A 35 -2.47 -6.72 17.77
CA ILE A 35 -1.35 -6.42 16.87
C ILE A 35 -1.72 -5.25 15.97
N PHE A 36 -2.91 -5.30 15.35
CA PHE A 36 -3.36 -4.27 14.43
C PHE A 36 -3.69 -2.94 15.13
N SER A 37 -4.00 -2.95 16.44
CA SER A 37 -4.14 -1.71 17.22
C SER A 37 -2.81 -0.97 17.44
N ARG A 38 -1.68 -1.63 17.23
CA ARG A 38 -0.34 -1.03 17.29
C ARG A 38 0.16 -0.52 15.94
N ARG A 39 -0.69 -0.52 14.90
CA ARG A 39 -0.34 -0.03 13.58
C ARG A 39 -0.07 1.48 13.65
N ASP A 40 1.14 1.88 13.31
CA ASP A 40 1.52 3.29 13.21
C ASP A 40 1.26 3.77 11.77
N ALA A 41 0.23 4.61 11.60
CA ALA A 41 -0.13 5.19 10.31
C ALA A 41 0.87 6.25 9.83
N SER A 42 1.73 6.79 10.71
CA SER A 42 2.72 7.81 10.34
C SER A 42 3.89 7.27 9.50
N GLN A 43 4.12 5.95 9.53
CA GLN A 43 5.19 5.29 8.77
C GLN A 43 4.78 4.99 7.32
N GLY A 44 3.49 5.02 7.01
CA GLY A 44 2.96 4.79 5.67
C GLY A 44 2.80 6.08 4.88
N ASP A 45 2.59 5.95 3.58
CA ASP A 45 2.18 7.10 2.78
C ASP A 45 0.77 7.54 3.23
N PRO A 46 0.55 8.83 3.57
CA PRO A 46 -0.76 9.32 4.01
C PRO A 46 -1.86 9.04 2.97
N ARG A 47 -1.51 8.90 1.69
CA ARG A 47 -2.43 8.57 0.60
C ARG A 47 -2.91 7.12 0.68
N GLU A 48 -2.00 6.19 0.97
CA GLU A 48 -2.33 4.78 1.16
C GLU A 48 -3.17 4.56 2.42
N VAL A 49 -2.84 5.28 3.50
CA VAL A 49 -3.63 5.26 4.74
C VAL A 49 -5.06 5.77 4.49
N ALA A 50 -5.21 6.91 3.82
CA ALA A 50 -6.52 7.44 3.47
C ALA A 50 -7.30 6.46 2.59
N ALA A 51 -6.66 5.84 1.59
CA ALA A 51 -7.32 4.84 0.75
C ALA A 51 -7.78 3.61 1.55
N PHE A 52 -6.96 3.15 2.51
CA PHE A 52 -7.29 2.02 3.38
C PHE A 52 -8.55 2.27 4.23
N GLU A 53 -8.79 3.50 4.70
CA GLU A 53 -10.03 3.85 5.43
C GLU A 53 -11.30 3.68 4.58
N TRP A 54 -11.15 3.77 3.25
CA TRP A 54 -12.26 3.63 2.30
C TRP A 54 -12.32 2.26 1.62
N ASP A 55 -11.57 1.27 2.13
CA ASP A 55 -11.44 -0.07 1.54
C ASP A 55 -10.91 -0.05 0.09
N LEU A 56 -10.09 0.97 -0.21
CA LEU A 56 -9.42 1.14 -1.49
C LEU A 56 -7.95 0.73 -1.37
N ASN A 57 -7.47 -0.02 -2.36
CA ASN A 57 -6.04 -0.29 -2.48
C ASN A 57 -5.43 0.78 -3.37
N TYR A 58 -4.61 1.65 -2.78
CA TYR A 58 -3.88 2.69 -3.49
C TYR A 58 -2.39 2.38 -3.49
N ILE A 59 -1.73 2.57 -4.62
CA ILE A 59 -0.27 2.51 -4.74
C ILE A 59 0.18 3.77 -5.47
N GLY A 60 1.02 4.56 -4.81
CA GLY A 60 1.65 5.73 -5.42
C GLY A 60 2.84 5.34 -6.29
N LEU A 61 2.93 5.91 -7.48
CA LEU A 61 4.05 5.77 -8.41
C LEU A 61 4.51 7.15 -8.88
N ASP A 62 5.65 7.20 -9.56
CA ASP A 62 6.17 8.45 -10.14
C ASP A 62 5.74 8.58 -11.61
N GLY A 63 4.77 9.43 -11.90
CA GLY A 63 4.13 9.53 -13.21
C GLY A 63 3.34 10.81 -13.48
N SER A 64 2.31 10.76 -14.33
CA SER A 64 1.41 11.90 -14.58
C SER A 64 -0.05 11.53 -14.87
N ILE A 65 -0.35 10.23 -14.88
CA ILE A 65 -1.68 9.67 -15.16
C ILE A 65 -2.10 8.81 -13.97
N GLY A 66 -3.35 8.99 -13.52
CA GLY A 66 -3.98 8.14 -12.51
C GLY A 66 -4.84 7.08 -13.17
N CYS A 67 -4.69 5.82 -12.77
CA CYS A 67 -5.48 4.72 -13.29
C CYS A 67 -6.42 4.16 -12.22
N MET A 68 -7.70 4.06 -12.58
CA MET A 68 -8.80 3.58 -11.75
C MET A 68 -9.37 2.30 -12.37
N VAL A 69 -9.06 1.13 -11.80
CA VAL A 69 -9.61 -0.14 -12.32
C VAL A 69 -10.16 -1.03 -11.24
N ASN A 70 -11.19 -1.79 -11.61
CA ASN A 70 -11.79 -2.78 -10.74
C ASN A 70 -11.01 -4.10 -10.85
N GLY A 71 -10.04 -4.28 -9.95
CA GLY A 71 -9.30 -5.52 -9.77
C GLY A 71 -7.80 -5.40 -10.03
N ALA A 72 -7.02 -6.03 -9.16
CA ALA A 72 -5.56 -6.00 -9.17
C ALA A 72 -4.90 -6.68 -10.39
N GLY A 73 -5.64 -7.50 -11.16
CA GLY A 73 -5.10 -8.10 -12.39
C GLY A 73 -5.14 -7.15 -13.59
N LEU A 74 -6.23 -6.39 -13.73
CA LEU A 74 -6.39 -5.41 -14.82
C LEU A 74 -5.47 -4.20 -14.63
N ALA A 75 -5.27 -3.84 -13.37
CA ALA A 75 -4.28 -2.90 -12.86
C ALA A 75 -2.88 -3.08 -13.47
N MET A 76 -2.28 -4.24 -13.21
CA MET A 76 -0.91 -4.54 -13.62
C MET A 76 -0.77 -4.70 -15.14
N LEU A 77 -1.85 -5.12 -15.83
CA LEU A 77 -1.86 -5.19 -17.30
C LEU A 77 -1.84 -3.80 -17.96
N LYS A 78 -2.45 -2.79 -17.31
CA LYS A 78 -2.49 -1.42 -17.82
C LYS A 78 -1.12 -0.75 -17.77
N ASP A 79 -0.37 -0.98 -16.68
CA ASP A 79 1.03 -0.54 -16.52
C ASP A 79 1.91 -1.01 -17.70
N ILE A 80 1.70 -2.24 -18.18
CA ILE A 80 2.46 -2.82 -19.30
C ILE A 80 1.99 -2.29 -20.67
N THR A 81 0.71 -1.91 -20.81
CA THR A 81 0.11 -1.59 -22.12
C THR A 81 0.28 -0.13 -22.52
N ILE A 82 0.37 0.80 -21.57
CA ILE A 82 0.59 2.22 -21.85
C ILE A 82 2.09 2.48 -21.96
N SER A 83 2.71 1.87 -22.97
CA SER A 83 4.14 1.98 -23.27
C SER A 83 4.52 3.42 -23.69
N GLY A 84 4.74 4.31 -22.74
CA GLY A 84 5.33 5.63 -23.00
C GLY A 84 5.02 6.74 -22.00
N VAL A 85 4.03 6.57 -21.12
CA VAL A 85 3.72 7.53 -20.06
C VAL A 85 3.85 6.81 -18.72
N LYS A 86 4.57 7.42 -17.78
CA LYS A 86 4.69 6.85 -16.44
C LYS A 86 3.39 7.09 -15.67
N ASP A 87 2.83 6.05 -15.09
CA ASP A 87 1.65 6.13 -14.22
C ASP A 87 2.06 6.66 -12.83
N GLU A 88 1.25 7.56 -12.27
CA GLU A 88 1.53 8.26 -11.00
C GLU A 88 0.78 7.63 -9.82
N ALA A 89 -0.31 6.95 -10.13
CA ALA A 89 -1.22 6.45 -9.10
C ALA A 89 -2.06 5.30 -9.64
N PHE A 90 -2.18 4.27 -8.82
CA PHE A 90 -3.01 3.11 -9.07
C PHE A 90 -4.03 2.97 -7.94
N ALA A 91 -5.32 3.01 -8.27
CA ALA A 91 -6.40 2.78 -7.31
C ALA A 91 -7.27 1.60 -7.76
N PHE A 92 -7.36 0.57 -6.91
CA PHE A 92 -8.12 -0.66 -7.16
C PHE A 92 -9.14 -0.95 -6.04
N ASN A 93 -10.10 -1.85 -6.32
CA ASN A 93 -11.34 -2.09 -5.54
C ASN A 93 -12.36 -0.95 -5.59
N ILE A 94 -12.55 -0.37 -6.77
CA ILE A 94 -13.55 0.69 -6.97
C ILE A 94 -14.96 0.06 -7.02
N PHE A 95 -15.72 0.23 -5.95
CA PHE A 95 -17.15 -0.08 -5.87
C PHE A 95 -17.99 1.17 -6.18
N CYS A 96 -19.26 0.99 -6.55
CA CYS A 96 -20.14 2.07 -7.05
C CYS A 96 -20.26 3.27 -6.07
N GLU A 97 -20.22 3.04 -4.75
CA GLU A 97 -20.23 4.12 -3.75
C GLU A 97 -18.86 4.77 -3.50
N SER A 98 -17.76 4.04 -3.70
CA SER A 98 -16.41 4.56 -3.50
C SER A 98 -15.87 5.33 -4.71
N GLN A 99 -16.48 5.20 -5.91
CA GLN A 99 -15.99 5.84 -7.15
C GLN A 99 -15.75 7.34 -7.03
N ARG A 100 -16.70 8.07 -6.42
CA ARG A 100 -16.60 9.54 -6.31
C ARG A 100 -15.44 9.97 -5.41
N LYS A 101 -15.18 9.23 -4.34
CA LYS A 101 -14.08 9.47 -3.40
C LYS A 101 -12.75 9.01 -3.96
N SER A 102 -12.70 7.88 -4.67
CA SER A 102 -11.52 7.46 -5.43
C SER A 102 -11.13 8.53 -6.45
N PHE A 103 -12.11 9.12 -7.14
CA PHE A 103 -11.86 10.21 -8.08
C PHE A 103 -11.35 11.47 -7.37
N GLU A 104 -11.90 11.84 -6.21
CA GLU A 104 -11.38 12.95 -5.40
C GLU A 104 -9.96 12.69 -4.89
N LEU A 105 -9.65 11.47 -4.46
CA LEU A 105 -8.34 11.08 -3.94
C LEU A 105 -7.27 11.13 -5.04
N VAL A 106 -7.58 10.61 -6.24
CA VAL A 106 -6.70 10.70 -7.42
C VAL A 106 -6.60 12.15 -7.90
N ARG A 107 -7.71 12.88 -8.01
CA ARG A 107 -7.72 14.26 -8.55
C ARG A 107 -7.06 15.30 -7.63
N ASN A 108 -7.14 15.13 -6.31
CA ASN A 108 -6.52 16.06 -5.36
C ASN A 108 -4.98 15.91 -5.29
N MET A 109 -4.39 14.97 -6.02
CA MET A 109 -2.94 14.88 -6.17
C MET A 109 -2.47 15.79 -7.31
N LEU A 110 -1.64 16.76 -6.93
CA LEU A 110 -1.24 17.96 -7.69
C LEU A 110 -0.52 17.74 -9.04
N SER A 111 -0.39 16.51 -9.51
CA SER A 111 0.44 16.18 -10.69
C SER A 111 -0.29 15.35 -11.75
N ILE A 112 -1.52 14.89 -11.47
CA ILE A 112 -2.27 14.03 -12.39
C ILE A 112 -2.97 14.88 -13.45
N HIS A 113 -2.51 14.76 -14.69
CA HIS A 113 -3.04 15.50 -15.85
C HIS A 113 -4.25 14.81 -16.49
N ALA A 114 -4.40 13.49 -16.26
CA ALA A 114 -5.51 12.69 -16.78
C ALA A 114 -5.82 11.52 -15.84
N VAL A 115 -7.11 11.16 -15.74
CA VAL A 115 -7.60 9.98 -14.99
C VAL A 115 -8.25 9.03 -15.99
N MET A 116 -7.85 7.76 -15.96
CA MET A 116 -8.38 6.69 -16.82
C MET A 116 -9.12 5.63 -16.02
#